data_AF-A0A5D0TQT6-F1
#
_entry.id   AF-A0A5D0TQT6-F1
#
_cell.length_a   1.000
_cell.length_b   1.000
_cell.length_c   1.000
_cell.angle_alpha   90.00
_cell.angle_beta   90.00
_cell.angle_gamma   90.00
#
_symmetry.space_group_name_H-M   'P 1'
#
loop_
_entity.id
_entity.type
_entity.pdbx_description
1 polymer ?
#
loop_
_entity_poly.entity_id
_entity_poly.type
_entity_poly.pdbx_seq_one_letter_code
_entity_poly.pdbx_strand_id
1 'polypeptide(L)'
;MVARMPTNTLTPPETQIGSRPAAAARMGWLDALRGLAALVVVFEHSLDVLLPEVRSGASPWFDFGRYGVFVFFLVSGYVVPFSLERRGSVREFWVGRFFRLYPAWFVSVILALVLGSVGLSYGLPAALADRPWASALAHATMLQDLLGVPNAVNVFWTLSYEMVFYLLVTAMFVAGIHRSSARVALGFGVGAAILGVALPSVLLASRWPGATILAAALLLAVGLAAMVSGWRRVRRTGVAVVVTLALGLLVLDSRIGAIESLCVIATMFAGTAVRGIQDGRLRPWPAAAMVAVVPAFSLVAGLRTPTAWALNANPNPLGLDWSAAVAAAWLTFLAGLALRNRPMPRVLVWSGLVSYSVYLLHPLVIQAIWAVGGRDTGNLPGSVRLLWGVVLWTTVLASAALAHRYVERPAQRFGRRLTARRRTGDDGVRVPA
;
A
#
# COMPACT_ATOMS: atom_id res chain seq x y z
N MET A 1 25.12 24.01 70.45
CA MET A 1 23.65 23.89 70.34
C MET A 1 23.31 23.74 68.86
N VAL A 2 23.13 22.47 68.48
CA VAL A 2 22.62 21.81 67.26
C VAL A 2 22.74 22.50 65.88
N ALA A 3 23.47 21.81 65.01
CA ALA A 3 23.77 22.08 63.61
C ALA A 3 22.55 21.95 62.68
N ARG A 4 22.53 22.74 61.59
CA ARG A 4 21.61 22.54 60.46
C ARG A 4 22.10 21.37 59.61
N MET A 5 21.33 20.27 59.60
CA MET A 5 21.49 19.19 58.63
C MET A 5 20.94 19.61 57.25
N PRO A 6 21.55 19.18 56.14
CA PRO A 6 20.95 19.27 54.82
C PRO A 6 19.91 18.15 54.63
N THR A 7 18.64 18.50 54.42
CA THR A 7 17.62 17.53 53.99
C THR A 7 17.87 17.12 52.55
N ASN A 8 18.35 15.89 52.38
CA ASN A 8 18.35 15.16 51.14
C ASN A 8 17.15 14.20 51.18
N THR A 9 16.09 14.47 50.42
CA THR A 9 15.01 13.48 50.20
C THR A 9 14.46 13.61 48.79
N LEU A 10 15.07 12.83 47.90
CA LEU A 10 14.43 12.00 46.88
C LEU A 10 12.90 11.90 47.07
N THR A 11 12.16 12.87 46.55
CA THR A 11 10.73 12.70 46.25
C THR A 11 10.66 12.52 44.74
N PRO A 12 10.26 11.33 44.24
CA PRO A 12 9.87 11.23 42.83
C PRO A 12 8.78 12.26 42.59
N PRO A 13 8.77 12.97 41.45
CA PRO A 13 7.64 13.82 41.10
C PRO A 13 6.38 12.94 41.14
N GLU A 14 5.36 13.38 41.87
CA GLU A 14 4.04 12.75 41.88
C GLU A 14 3.67 12.46 40.43
N THR A 15 3.65 11.17 40.07
CA THR A 15 3.13 10.71 38.81
C THR A 15 1.69 11.17 38.76
N GLN A 16 1.38 12.17 37.93
CA GLN A 16 0.01 12.56 37.64
C GLN A 16 -0.74 11.32 37.11
N ILE A 17 -1.42 10.63 38.01
CA ILE A 17 -2.38 9.57 37.69
C ILE A 17 -3.57 10.27 37.04
N GLY A 18 -3.47 10.49 35.73
CA GLY A 18 -4.47 11.25 34.97
C GLY A 18 -4.06 11.67 33.57
N SER A 19 -2.77 11.59 33.20
CA SER A 19 -2.40 11.84 31.81
C SER A 19 -2.93 10.71 30.93
N ARG A 20 -3.93 11.02 30.09
CA ARG A 20 -4.34 10.16 28.96
C ARG A 20 -3.06 9.62 28.30
N PRO A 21 -2.95 8.30 28.03
CA PRO A 21 -1.75 7.75 27.41
C PRO A 21 -1.42 8.59 26.19
N ALA A 22 -0.23 9.21 26.20
CA ALA A 22 0.20 10.15 25.18
C ALA A 22 -0.12 9.54 23.82
N ALA A 23 -1.06 10.17 23.10
CA ALA A 23 -1.44 9.73 21.77
C ALA A 23 -0.15 9.74 20.95
N ALA A 24 0.40 8.56 20.65
CA ALA A 24 1.70 8.42 20.00
C ALA A 24 1.88 9.50 18.93
N ALA A 25 2.93 10.30 19.10
CA ALA A 25 3.18 11.47 18.27
C ALA A 25 3.06 11.07 16.80
N ARG A 26 2.13 11.72 16.10
CA ARG A 26 1.87 11.45 14.70
C ARG A 26 3.14 11.74 13.90
N MET A 27 3.60 10.76 13.13
CA MET A 27 4.84 10.86 12.36
C MET A 27 4.63 11.72 11.11
N GLY A 28 4.69 13.05 11.28
CA GLY A 28 4.40 14.01 10.21
C GLY A 28 5.25 13.84 8.95
N TRP A 29 6.48 13.34 9.07
CA TRP A 29 7.35 13.05 7.91
C TRP A 29 6.81 11.93 7.02
N LEU A 30 6.19 10.89 7.60
CA LEU A 30 5.56 9.82 6.83
C LEU A 30 4.30 10.31 6.13
N ASP A 31 3.52 11.15 6.80
CA ASP A 31 2.38 11.80 6.17
C ASP A 31 2.84 12.69 5.01
N ALA A 32 3.90 13.47 5.18
CA ALA A 32 4.46 14.30 4.12
C ALA A 32 4.94 13.48 2.91
N LEU A 33 5.64 12.36 3.13
CA LEU A 33 6.05 11.44 2.06
C LEU A 33 4.85 10.85 1.32
N ARG A 34 3.81 10.43 2.03
CA ARG A 34 2.55 9.96 1.43
C ARG A 34 1.86 11.06 0.63
N GLY A 35 1.91 12.28 1.13
CA GLY A 35 1.37 13.46 0.47
C GLY A 35 2.07 13.70 -0.85
N LEU A 36 3.41 13.80 -0.82
CA LEU A 36 4.24 13.93 -2.02
C LEU A 36 3.95 12.81 -3.03
N ALA A 37 3.94 11.57 -2.58
CA ALA A 37 3.66 10.40 -3.43
C ALA A 37 2.29 10.48 -4.12
N ALA A 38 1.22 10.83 -3.38
CA ALA A 38 -0.11 11.02 -3.97
C ALA A 38 -0.11 12.11 -5.04
N LEU A 39 0.51 13.26 -4.75
CA LEU A 39 0.54 14.37 -5.69
C LEU A 39 1.32 13.97 -6.96
N VAL A 40 2.47 13.31 -6.84
CA VAL A 40 3.24 12.88 -8.03
C VAL A 40 2.49 11.85 -8.88
N VAL A 41 1.70 10.95 -8.27
CA VAL A 41 0.83 10.02 -9.04
C VAL A 41 -0.27 10.78 -9.78
N VAL A 42 -0.88 11.79 -9.15
CA VAL A 42 -1.88 12.65 -9.83
C VAL A 42 -1.22 13.42 -10.97
N PHE A 43 -0.01 13.93 -10.75
CA PHE A 43 0.77 14.61 -11.78
C PHE A 43 0.99 13.71 -13.00
N GLU A 44 1.48 12.49 -12.81
CA GLU A 44 1.69 11.51 -13.89
C GLU A 44 0.43 11.31 -14.75
N HIS A 45 -0.70 11.00 -14.13
CA HIS A 45 -1.96 10.76 -14.85
C HIS A 45 -2.55 12.05 -15.43
N SER A 46 -2.21 13.22 -14.88
CA SER A 46 -2.59 14.50 -15.49
C SER A 46 -1.78 14.80 -16.75
N LEU A 47 -0.52 14.33 -16.84
CA LEU A 47 0.30 14.48 -18.05
C LEU A 47 -0.29 13.70 -19.23
N ASP A 48 -0.84 12.50 -19.00
CA ASP A 48 -1.52 11.70 -20.04
C ASP A 48 -2.56 12.50 -20.83
N VAL A 49 -3.27 13.36 -20.13
CA VAL A 49 -4.45 14.05 -20.67
C VAL A 49 -4.16 15.49 -21.04
N LEU A 50 -3.35 16.18 -20.23
CA LEU A 50 -3.12 17.61 -20.36
C LEU A 50 -1.80 17.94 -21.06
N LEU A 51 -0.79 17.08 -21.00
CA LEU A 51 0.59 17.33 -21.46
C LEU A 51 1.23 16.06 -22.08
N PRO A 52 0.59 15.41 -23.09
CA PRO A 52 1.09 14.15 -23.65
C PRO A 52 2.49 14.27 -24.29
N GLU A 53 2.87 15.46 -24.78
CA GLU A 53 4.18 15.73 -25.36
C GLU A 53 5.28 15.79 -24.28
N VAL A 54 4.94 16.31 -23.10
CA VAL A 54 5.85 16.29 -21.94
C VAL A 54 5.99 14.85 -21.43
N ARG A 55 4.87 14.11 -21.39
CA ARG A 55 4.87 12.71 -21.01
C ARG A 55 5.77 11.88 -21.93
N SER A 56 5.59 11.98 -23.24
CA SER A 56 6.36 11.17 -24.20
C SER A 56 7.86 11.48 -24.17
N GLY A 57 8.25 12.72 -23.85
CA GLY A 57 9.64 13.10 -23.65
C GLY A 57 10.24 12.61 -22.32
N ALA A 58 9.45 12.55 -21.25
CA ALA A 58 9.94 12.19 -19.91
C ALA A 58 9.82 10.69 -19.58
N SER A 59 8.76 10.02 -20.04
CA SER A 59 8.45 8.63 -19.69
C SER A 59 9.53 7.61 -20.03
N PRO A 60 10.38 7.76 -21.08
CA PRO A 60 11.49 6.83 -21.31
C PRO A 60 12.59 6.89 -20.25
N TRP A 61 12.66 7.99 -19.50
CA TRP A 61 13.73 8.27 -18.54
C TRP A 61 13.28 8.19 -17.09
N PHE A 62 11.99 8.45 -16.82
CA PHE A 62 11.46 8.46 -15.47
C PHE A 62 9.95 8.17 -15.42
N ASP A 63 9.57 7.13 -14.69
CA ASP A 63 8.17 6.80 -14.41
C ASP A 63 7.70 7.46 -13.10
N PHE A 64 7.01 8.60 -13.20
CA PHE A 64 6.52 9.32 -12.02
C PHE A 64 5.47 8.54 -11.24
N GLY A 65 4.64 7.75 -11.93
CA GLY A 65 3.60 6.93 -11.32
C GLY A 65 4.20 5.88 -10.40
N ARG A 66 5.15 5.10 -10.92
CA ARG A 66 5.87 4.08 -10.14
C ARG A 66 6.72 4.68 -9.04
N TYR A 67 7.36 5.83 -9.27
CA TYR A 67 8.05 6.56 -8.20
C TYR A 67 7.12 6.78 -6.99
N GLY A 68 5.94 7.37 -7.22
CA GLY A 68 5.00 7.66 -6.13
C GLY A 68 4.49 6.38 -5.45
N VAL A 69 4.21 5.33 -6.23
CA VAL A 69 3.76 4.03 -5.71
C VAL A 69 4.83 3.36 -4.85
N PHE A 70 6.10 3.37 -5.25
CA PHE A 70 7.19 2.79 -4.43
C PHE A 70 7.44 3.59 -3.15
N VAL A 71 7.25 4.92 -3.14
CA VAL A 71 7.25 5.71 -1.91
C VAL A 71 6.10 5.28 -0.99
N PHE A 72 4.90 5.04 -1.52
CA PHE A 72 3.78 4.49 -0.72
C PHE A 72 4.12 3.13 -0.12
N PHE A 73 4.71 2.22 -0.89
CA PHE A 73 5.09 0.90 -0.42
C PHE A 73 6.15 0.94 0.68
N LEU A 74 7.18 1.80 0.56
CA LEU A 74 8.16 2.02 1.62
C LEU A 74 7.51 2.54 2.91
N VAL A 75 6.61 3.53 2.80
CA VAL A 75 5.88 4.07 3.95
C VAL A 75 4.95 3.02 4.58
N SER A 76 4.20 2.26 3.79
CA SER A 76 3.35 1.19 4.28
C SER A 76 4.18 0.11 4.98
N GLY A 77 5.31 -0.29 4.40
CA GLY A 77 6.28 -1.19 4.99
C GLY A 77 6.77 -0.74 6.38
N TYR A 78 7.05 0.56 6.51
CA TYR A 78 7.53 1.15 7.75
C TYR A 78 6.47 1.20 8.87
N VAL A 79 5.20 1.46 8.52
CA VAL A 79 4.12 1.72 9.51
C VAL A 79 3.32 0.49 9.89
N VAL A 80 3.05 -0.40 8.94
CA VAL A 80 2.02 -1.44 9.11
C VAL A 80 2.40 -2.49 10.15
N PRO A 81 3.59 -3.11 10.13
CA PRO A 81 4.00 -4.08 11.15
C PRO A 81 4.04 -3.45 12.55
N PHE A 82 4.55 -2.22 12.67
CA PHE A 82 4.54 -1.47 13.93
C PHE A 82 3.12 -1.28 14.48
N SER A 83 2.14 -1.01 13.60
CA SER A 83 0.74 -0.91 14.03
C SER A 83 0.15 -2.24 14.49
N LEU A 84 0.59 -3.38 13.94
CA LEU A 84 0.13 -4.70 14.37
C LEU A 84 0.71 -5.04 15.75
N GLU A 85 2.02 -4.85 15.92
CA GLU A 85 2.74 -5.12 17.17
C GLU A 85 2.23 -4.24 18.32
N ARG A 86 2.03 -2.94 18.06
CA ARG A 86 1.50 -2.00 19.07
C ARG A 86 0.10 -2.38 19.54
N ARG A 87 -0.71 -3.00 18.67
CA ARG A 87 -2.06 -3.46 19.02
C ARG A 87 -2.03 -4.81 19.73
N GLY A 88 -1.11 -5.70 19.34
CA GLY A 88 -0.96 -7.05 19.91
C GLY A 88 -2.06 -8.02 19.50
N SER A 89 -3.00 -7.62 18.62
CA SER A 89 -4.15 -8.43 18.22
C SER A 89 -4.36 -8.40 16.71
N VAL A 90 -4.37 -9.58 16.10
CA VAL A 90 -4.67 -9.80 14.67
C VAL A 90 -6.05 -9.26 14.32
N ARG A 91 -7.05 -9.51 15.18
CA ARG A 91 -8.41 -9.03 14.96
C ARG A 91 -8.49 -7.50 14.97
N GLU A 92 -7.87 -6.84 15.95
CA GLU A 92 -7.86 -5.38 16.02
C GLU A 92 -7.14 -4.76 14.81
N PHE A 93 -6.08 -5.42 14.32
CA PHE A 93 -5.38 -5.01 13.12
C PHE A 93 -6.30 -5.06 11.89
N TRP A 94 -6.94 -6.20 11.62
CA TRP A 94 -7.82 -6.35 10.46
C TRP A 94 -9.04 -5.44 10.50
N VAL A 95 -9.67 -5.28 11.68
CA VAL A 95 -10.77 -4.30 11.84
C VAL A 95 -10.28 -2.89 11.52
N GLY A 96 -9.09 -2.51 12.02
CA GLY A 96 -8.49 -1.22 11.71
C GLY A 96 -8.22 -1.01 10.21
N ARG A 97 -7.77 -2.05 9.50
CA ARG A 97 -7.50 -2.01 8.05
C ARG A 97 -8.78 -1.99 7.23
N PHE A 98 -9.78 -2.78 7.61
CA PHE A 98 -11.08 -2.79 6.94
C PHE A 98 -11.70 -1.38 6.91
N PHE A 99 -11.82 -0.72 8.08
CA PHE A 99 -12.38 0.63 8.17
C PHE A 99 -11.45 1.73 7.64
N ARG A 100 -10.20 1.42 7.31
CA ARG A 100 -9.27 2.33 6.63
C ARG A 100 -9.43 2.26 5.12
N LEU A 101 -9.62 1.08 4.55
CA LEU A 101 -9.58 0.82 3.11
C LEU A 101 -10.98 0.76 2.46
N TYR A 102 -11.84 -0.16 2.91
CA TYR A 102 -13.11 -0.47 2.23
C TYR A 102 -14.07 0.72 2.06
N PRO A 103 -14.22 1.65 3.03
CA PRO A 103 -15.17 2.76 2.87
C PRO A 103 -14.88 3.65 1.66
N ALA A 104 -13.63 4.10 1.49
CA ALA A 104 -13.28 4.95 0.34
C ALA A 104 -13.19 4.13 -0.95
N TRP A 105 -12.74 2.88 -0.87
CA TRP A 105 -12.79 1.94 -1.99
C TRP A 105 -14.22 1.79 -2.54
N PHE A 106 -15.21 1.56 -1.67
CA PHE A 106 -16.61 1.41 -2.08
C PHE A 106 -17.16 2.70 -2.71
N VAL A 107 -16.83 3.86 -2.14
CA VAL A 107 -17.19 5.15 -2.73
C VAL A 107 -16.59 5.34 -4.12
N SER A 108 -15.34 4.93 -4.33
CA SER A 108 -14.73 5.02 -5.67
C SER A 108 -15.40 4.11 -6.70
N VAL A 109 -15.85 2.90 -6.31
CA VAL A 109 -16.60 2.01 -7.20
C VAL A 109 -17.96 2.59 -7.55
N ILE A 110 -18.70 3.10 -6.56
CA ILE A 110 -19.99 3.79 -6.80
C ILE A 110 -19.79 4.98 -7.73
N LEU A 111 -18.76 5.80 -7.47
CA LEU A 111 -18.48 6.96 -8.29
C LEU A 111 -18.14 6.56 -9.74
N ALA A 112 -17.36 5.50 -9.94
CA ALA A 112 -17.07 4.96 -11.27
C ALA A 112 -18.34 4.52 -12.00
N LEU A 113 -19.26 3.83 -11.32
CA LEU A 113 -20.55 3.42 -11.86
C LEU A 113 -21.42 4.62 -12.24
N VAL A 114 -21.57 5.59 -11.34
CA VAL A 114 -22.41 6.78 -11.55
C VAL A 114 -21.86 7.62 -12.70
N LEU A 115 -20.56 7.96 -12.68
CA LEU A 115 -19.94 8.75 -13.75
C LEU A 115 -19.98 8.01 -15.09
N GLY A 116 -19.81 6.69 -15.08
CA GLY A 116 -19.97 5.85 -16.26
C GLY A 116 -21.37 5.92 -16.86
N SER A 117 -22.42 5.84 -16.03
CA SER A 117 -23.82 5.88 -16.50
C SER A 117 -24.23 7.20 -17.14
N VAL A 118 -23.54 8.30 -16.82
CA VAL A 118 -23.79 9.63 -17.41
C VAL A 118 -22.75 10.02 -18.46
N GLY A 119 -21.88 9.09 -18.88
CA GLY A 119 -20.88 9.31 -19.93
C GLY A 119 -19.68 10.19 -19.52
N LEU A 120 -19.54 10.50 -18.22
CA LEU A 120 -18.42 11.28 -17.66
C LEU A 120 -17.21 10.41 -17.30
N SER A 121 -17.30 9.09 -17.44
CA SER A 121 -16.19 8.17 -17.24
C SER A 121 -16.36 6.99 -18.19
N TYR A 122 -15.29 6.23 -18.41
CA TYR A 122 -15.38 4.94 -19.11
C TYR A 122 -16.22 3.89 -18.34
N GLY A 123 -16.59 4.17 -17.09
CA GLY A 123 -17.33 3.24 -16.24
C GLY A 123 -16.48 2.04 -15.84
N LEU A 124 -17.15 0.92 -15.54
CA LEU A 124 -16.46 -0.33 -15.24
C LEU A 124 -16.02 -1.03 -16.52
N PRO A 125 -14.81 -1.63 -16.58
CA PRO A 125 -14.40 -2.50 -17.67
C PRO A 125 -15.46 -3.56 -18.04
N ALA A 126 -15.79 -3.69 -19.32
CA ALA A 126 -16.83 -4.61 -19.81
C ALA A 126 -16.57 -6.07 -19.38
N ALA A 127 -15.32 -6.51 -19.35
CA ALA A 127 -14.91 -7.85 -18.93
C ALA A 127 -15.30 -8.20 -17.47
N LEU A 128 -15.62 -7.21 -16.62
CA LEU A 128 -16.17 -7.48 -15.28
C LEU A 128 -17.57 -8.10 -15.34
N ALA A 129 -18.32 -7.81 -16.40
CA ALA A 129 -19.68 -8.30 -16.62
C ALA A 129 -19.73 -9.77 -17.08
N ASP A 130 -18.61 -10.32 -17.59
CA ASP A 130 -18.55 -11.71 -18.03
C ASP A 130 -18.81 -12.70 -16.89
N ARG A 131 -18.34 -12.37 -15.68
CA ARG A 131 -18.54 -13.17 -14.45
C ARG A 131 -18.74 -12.26 -13.24
N PRO A 132 -19.91 -11.63 -13.08
CA PRO A 132 -20.12 -10.56 -12.10
C PRO A 132 -19.84 -11.00 -10.66
N TRP A 133 -20.25 -12.22 -10.29
CA TRP A 133 -20.02 -12.76 -8.95
C TRP A 133 -18.52 -12.97 -8.66
N ALA A 134 -17.76 -13.46 -9.65
CA ALA A 134 -16.33 -13.73 -9.50
C ALA A 134 -15.54 -12.42 -9.46
N SER A 135 -15.89 -11.49 -10.35
CA SER A 135 -15.37 -10.12 -10.35
C SER A 135 -15.61 -9.44 -9.00
N ALA A 136 -16.84 -9.50 -8.47
CA ALA A 136 -17.19 -8.93 -7.18
C ALA A 136 -16.40 -9.57 -6.04
N LEU A 137 -16.24 -10.90 -6.04
CA LEU A 137 -15.48 -11.63 -5.01
C LEU A 137 -13.98 -11.29 -5.03
N ALA A 138 -13.38 -11.21 -6.23
CA ALA A 138 -11.98 -10.83 -6.39
C ALA A 138 -11.72 -9.40 -5.90
N HIS A 139 -12.64 -8.48 -6.18
CA HIS A 139 -12.61 -7.10 -5.68
C HIS A 139 -12.86 -7.01 -4.17
N ALA A 140 -13.79 -7.81 -3.64
CA ALA A 140 -14.12 -7.87 -2.22
C ALA A 140 -13.00 -8.47 -1.37
N THR A 141 -12.05 -9.19 -1.96
CA THR A 141 -10.81 -9.62 -1.29
C THR A 141 -9.66 -8.63 -1.48
N MET A 142 -9.84 -7.60 -2.32
CA MET A 142 -8.80 -6.73 -2.86
C MET A 142 -7.69 -7.48 -3.61
N LEU A 143 -7.90 -8.71 -4.06
CA LEU A 143 -6.89 -9.52 -4.76
C LEU A 143 -7.13 -9.57 -6.28
N GLN A 144 -7.98 -8.71 -6.83
CA GLN A 144 -8.38 -8.76 -8.24
C GLN A 144 -7.20 -8.73 -9.22
N ASP A 145 -6.14 -7.96 -8.93
CA ASP A 145 -4.96 -7.86 -9.79
C ASP A 145 -4.09 -9.13 -9.77
N LEU A 146 -4.21 -9.90 -8.69
CA LEU A 146 -3.54 -11.18 -8.46
C LEU A 146 -4.41 -12.39 -8.82
N LEU A 147 -5.63 -12.15 -9.30
CA LEU A 147 -6.60 -13.18 -9.71
C LEU A 147 -6.98 -13.04 -11.19
N GLY A 148 -6.18 -12.27 -11.95
CA GLY A 148 -6.41 -12.02 -13.37
C GLY A 148 -7.68 -11.22 -13.69
N VAL A 149 -8.26 -10.50 -12.72
CA VAL A 149 -9.48 -9.72 -12.92
C VAL A 149 -9.12 -8.25 -13.23
N PRO A 150 -9.73 -7.63 -14.26
CA PRO A 150 -9.57 -6.20 -14.55
C PRO A 150 -9.92 -5.32 -13.34
N ASN A 151 -9.16 -4.25 -13.12
CA ASN A 151 -9.39 -3.34 -12.01
C ASN A 151 -10.60 -2.43 -12.30
N ALA A 152 -11.59 -2.40 -11.40
CA ALA A 152 -12.76 -1.51 -11.50
C ALA A 152 -12.37 -0.03 -11.62
N VAL A 153 -11.34 0.40 -10.88
CA VAL A 153 -10.63 1.65 -11.09
C VAL A 153 -9.16 1.30 -11.28
N ASN A 154 -8.50 1.82 -12.33
CA ASN A 154 -7.16 1.38 -12.75
C ASN A 154 -6.18 1.24 -11.58
N VAL A 155 -6.17 2.21 -10.66
CA VAL A 155 -5.25 2.29 -9.51
C VAL A 155 -5.44 1.22 -8.43
N PHE A 156 -6.48 0.38 -8.51
CA PHE A 156 -6.72 -0.67 -7.52
C PHE A 156 -5.65 -1.77 -7.53
N TRP A 157 -4.82 -1.87 -8.58
CA TRP A 157 -3.76 -2.86 -8.65
C TRP A 157 -2.85 -2.81 -7.41
N THR A 158 -2.47 -1.63 -6.93
CA THR A 158 -1.59 -1.48 -5.75
C THR A 158 -2.20 -2.00 -4.46
N LEU A 159 -3.54 -1.97 -4.35
CA LEU A 159 -4.26 -2.48 -3.18
C LEU A 159 -4.07 -3.98 -3.02
N SER A 160 -3.94 -4.72 -4.12
CA SER A 160 -3.70 -6.17 -4.10
C SER A 160 -2.37 -6.52 -3.47
N TYR A 161 -1.30 -5.81 -3.82
CA TYR A 161 0.02 -6.02 -3.23
C TYR A 161 0.07 -5.53 -1.77
N GLU A 162 -0.63 -4.44 -1.44
CA GLU A 162 -0.77 -4.00 -0.05
C GLU A 162 -1.54 -5.02 0.80
N MET A 163 -2.61 -5.62 0.27
CA MET A 163 -3.37 -6.69 0.93
C MET A 163 -2.50 -7.93 1.17
N VAL A 164 -1.73 -8.37 0.17
CA VAL A 164 -0.79 -9.48 0.33
C VAL A 164 0.26 -9.17 1.39
N PHE A 165 0.80 -7.96 1.41
CA PHE A 165 1.73 -7.55 2.47
C PHE A 165 1.09 -7.64 3.86
N TYR A 166 -0.19 -7.25 4.01
CA TYR A 166 -0.91 -7.39 5.28
C TYR A 166 -1.08 -8.84 5.70
N LEU A 167 -1.36 -9.74 4.75
CA LEU A 167 -1.47 -11.17 4.97
C LEU A 167 -0.13 -11.77 5.42
N LEU A 168 0.96 -11.44 4.74
CA LEU A 168 2.30 -11.93 5.07
C LEU A 168 2.78 -11.41 6.44
N VAL A 169 2.56 -10.13 6.74
CA VAL A 169 2.90 -9.54 8.06
C VAL A 169 2.07 -10.19 9.17
N THR A 170 0.78 -10.45 8.92
CA THR A 170 -0.07 -11.18 9.87
C THR A 170 0.46 -12.59 10.11
N ALA A 171 0.78 -13.32 9.04
CA ALA A 171 1.33 -14.67 9.11
C ALA A 171 2.66 -14.71 9.90
N MET A 172 3.57 -13.75 9.64
CA MET A 172 4.83 -13.61 10.37
C MET A 172 4.62 -13.30 11.87
N PHE A 173 3.66 -12.42 12.18
CA PHE A 173 3.32 -12.09 13.56
C PHE A 173 2.79 -13.32 14.31
N VAL A 174 1.84 -14.04 13.69
CA VAL A 174 1.24 -15.27 14.25
C VAL A 174 2.26 -16.41 14.41
N ALA A 175 3.23 -16.49 13.49
CA ALA A 175 4.33 -17.45 13.56
C ALA A 175 5.46 -17.05 14.53
N GLY A 176 5.43 -15.84 15.10
CA GLY A 176 6.47 -15.35 16.01
C GLY A 176 7.78 -14.93 15.33
N ILE A 177 7.81 -14.82 14.01
CA ILE A 177 9.02 -14.52 13.22
C ILE A 177 9.12 -13.06 12.77
N HIS A 178 8.45 -12.14 13.46
CA HIS A 178 8.39 -10.70 13.12
C HIS A 178 9.76 -10.01 13.05
N ARG A 179 10.80 -10.56 13.70
CA ARG A 179 12.20 -10.09 13.61
C ARG A 179 12.96 -10.54 12.35
N SER A 180 12.32 -11.27 11.44
CA SER A 180 12.96 -11.77 10.21
C SER A 180 12.72 -10.87 9.00
N SER A 181 12.20 -9.65 9.17
CA SER A 181 11.81 -8.76 8.06
C SER A 181 12.94 -8.48 7.06
N ALA A 182 14.18 -8.29 7.52
CA ALA A 182 15.34 -8.11 6.62
C ALA A 182 15.64 -9.35 5.77
N ARG A 183 15.51 -10.57 6.35
CA ARG A 183 15.67 -11.85 5.61
C ARG A 183 14.56 -12.06 4.60
N VAL A 184 13.34 -11.70 4.98
CA VAL A 184 12.18 -11.80 4.09
C VAL A 184 12.32 -10.81 2.93
N ALA A 185 12.73 -9.57 3.19
CA ALA A 185 13.02 -8.57 2.15
C ALA A 185 14.08 -9.08 1.15
N LEU A 186 15.19 -9.61 1.67
CA LEU A 186 16.24 -10.21 0.84
C LEU A 186 15.72 -11.40 0.03
N GLY A 187 14.96 -12.31 0.65
CA GLY A 187 14.39 -13.48 -0.01
C GLY A 187 13.47 -13.10 -1.18
N PHE A 188 12.62 -12.08 -1.01
CA PHE A 188 11.80 -11.55 -2.11
C PHE A 188 12.64 -10.88 -3.19
N GLY A 189 13.69 -10.13 -2.82
CA GLY A 189 14.62 -9.52 -3.80
C GLY A 189 15.37 -10.56 -4.63
N VAL A 190 15.92 -11.60 -3.99
CA VAL A 190 16.56 -12.73 -4.67
C VAL A 190 15.55 -13.52 -5.51
N GLY A 191 14.34 -13.73 -4.98
CA GLY A 191 13.23 -14.34 -5.70
C GLY A 191 12.87 -13.57 -6.97
N ALA A 192 12.80 -12.24 -6.91
CA ALA A 192 12.55 -11.40 -8.08
C ALA A 192 13.63 -11.60 -9.16
N ALA A 193 14.89 -11.70 -8.75
CA ALA A 193 16.02 -11.91 -9.65
C ALA A 193 16.06 -13.31 -10.30
N ILE A 194 15.56 -14.35 -9.61
CA ILE A 194 15.62 -15.75 -10.07
C ILE A 194 14.30 -16.19 -10.72
N LEU A 195 13.19 -16.08 -9.98
CA LEU A 195 11.90 -16.69 -10.35
C LEU A 195 11.16 -15.87 -11.40
N GLY A 196 11.36 -14.55 -11.43
CA GLY A 196 10.67 -13.68 -12.37
C GLY A 196 11.08 -13.86 -13.83
N VAL A 197 12.20 -14.56 -14.08
CA VAL A 197 12.66 -14.93 -15.44
C VAL A 197 12.08 -16.29 -15.88
N ALA A 198 11.78 -17.18 -14.92
CA ALA A 198 11.55 -18.59 -15.20
C ALA A 198 10.07 -19.00 -15.24
N LEU A 199 9.15 -18.18 -14.71
CA LEU A 199 7.76 -18.59 -14.50
C LEU A 199 6.76 -17.74 -15.31
N PRO A 200 5.75 -18.37 -15.95
CA PRO A 200 4.66 -17.65 -16.59
C PRO A 200 3.84 -16.83 -15.58
N SER A 201 3.46 -15.62 -15.97
CA SER A 201 2.49 -14.78 -15.24
C SER A 201 1.06 -15.06 -15.72
N VAL A 202 0.07 -14.94 -14.82
CA VAL A 202 -1.37 -15.19 -15.09
C VAL A 202 -1.69 -16.66 -15.42
N LEU A 203 -0.86 -17.61 -14.96
CA LEU A 203 -1.01 -19.03 -15.29
C LEU A 203 -2.33 -19.61 -14.76
N LEU A 204 -2.69 -19.29 -13.51
CA LEU A 204 -3.84 -19.89 -12.83
C LEU A 204 -5.15 -19.27 -13.30
N ALA A 205 -5.18 -17.94 -13.46
CA ALA A 205 -6.34 -17.22 -13.93
C ALA A 205 -6.62 -17.46 -15.42
N SER A 206 -5.59 -17.63 -16.26
CA SER A 206 -5.80 -17.97 -17.68
C SER A 206 -6.39 -19.37 -17.85
N ARG A 207 -5.94 -20.34 -17.04
CA ARG A 207 -6.38 -21.73 -17.15
C ARG A 207 -7.71 -22.01 -16.45
N TRP A 208 -7.98 -21.38 -15.31
CA TRP A 208 -9.14 -21.66 -14.46
C TRP A 208 -9.75 -20.40 -13.80
N PRO A 209 -10.21 -19.40 -14.56
CA PRO A 209 -10.48 -18.05 -14.05
C PRO A 209 -11.48 -18.02 -12.87
N GLY A 210 -12.64 -18.67 -12.98
CA GLY A 210 -13.64 -18.69 -11.90
C GLY A 210 -13.24 -19.55 -10.70
N ALA A 211 -12.60 -20.70 -10.95
CA ALA A 211 -12.20 -21.63 -9.90
C ALA A 211 -11.02 -21.08 -9.07
N THR A 212 -10.06 -20.42 -9.72
CA THR A 212 -8.92 -19.75 -9.05
C THR A 212 -9.43 -18.68 -8.08
N ILE A 213 -10.39 -17.85 -8.49
CA ILE A 213 -11.00 -16.82 -7.62
C ILE A 213 -11.69 -17.45 -6.41
N LEU A 214 -12.56 -18.45 -6.63
CA LEU A 214 -13.28 -19.10 -5.55
C LEU A 214 -12.34 -19.83 -4.59
N ALA A 215 -11.38 -20.59 -5.11
CA ALA A 215 -10.40 -21.30 -4.32
C ALA A 215 -9.54 -20.33 -3.50
N ALA A 216 -9.06 -19.24 -4.10
CA ALA A 216 -8.30 -18.22 -3.39
C ALA A 216 -9.13 -17.58 -2.26
N ALA A 217 -10.38 -17.22 -2.51
CA ALA A 217 -11.26 -16.64 -1.50
C ALA A 217 -11.54 -17.62 -0.34
N LEU A 218 -11.80 -18.90 -0.63
CA LEU A 218 -12.05 -19.93 0.38
C LEU A 218 -10.79 -20.23 1.19
N LEU A 219 -9.63 -20.44 0.54
CA LEU A 219 -8.36 -20.66 1.20
C LEU A 219 -7.96 -19.48 2.07
N LEU A 220 -8.21 -18.25 1.61
CA LEU A 220 -7.99 -17.04 2.39
C LEU A 220 -8.88 -17.01 3.64
N ALA A 221 -10.18 -17.25 3.48
CA ALA A 221 -11.12 -17.24 4.60
C ALA A 221 -10.78 -18.31 5.65
N VAL A 222 -10.53 -19.55 5.20
CA VAL A 222 -10.14 -20.67 6.07
C VAL A 222 -8.79 -20.41 6.72
N GLY A 223 -7.80 -19.92 5.98
CA GLY A 223 -6.48 -19.62 6.49
C GLY A 223 -6.49 -18.52 7.56
N LEU A 224 -7.24 -17.43 7.33
CA LEU A 224 -7.44 -16.36 8.30
C LEU A 224 -8.16 -16.86 9.56
N ALA A 225 -9.22 -17.66 9.42
CA ALA A 225 -9.93 -18.24 10.55
C ALA A 225 -9.02 -19.17 11.37
N ALA A 226 -8.25 -20.02 10.69
CA ALA A 226 -7.29 -20.92 11.33
C ALA A 226 -6.19 -20.17 12.09
N MET A 227 -5.72 -19.01 11.60
CA MET A 227 -4.72 -18.19 12.29
C MET A 227 -5.20 -17.58 13.62
N VAL A 228 -6.51 -17.39 13.79
CA VAL A 228 -7.12 -16.88 15.03
C VAL A 228 -7.46 -18.02 16.00
N SER A 229 -7.33 -19.28 15.59
CA SER A 229 -7.60 -20.44 16.45
C SER A 229 -6.64 -20.51 17.65
N GLY A 230 -7.17 -20.96 18.80
CA GLY A 230 -6.37 -21.25 19.98
C GLY A 230 -5.42 -22.45 19.81
N TRP A 231 -5.67 -23.31 18.83
CA TRP A 231 -4.91 -24.54 18.65
C TRP A 231 -3.65 -24.30 17.82
N ARG A 232 -2.47 -24.58 18.41
CA ARG A 232 -1.16 -24.30 17.78
C ARG A 232 -0.99 -24.97 16.41
N ARG A 233 -1.50 -26.20 16.23
CA ARG A 233 -1.43 -26.92 14.94
C ARG A 233 -2.27 -26.23 13.87
N VAL A 234 -3.55 -25.95 14.18
CA VAL A 234 -4.48 -25.24 13.28
C VAL A 234 -3.91 -23.87 12.89
N ARG A 235 -3.36 -23.14 13.86
CA ARG A 235 -2.73 -21.84 13.62
C ARG A 235 -1.55 -21.90 12.66
N ARG A 236 -0.67 -22.90 12.81
CA ARG A 236 0.46 -23.13 11.89
C ARG A 236 -0.02 -23.51 10.48
N THR A 237 -1.05 -24.34 10.38
CA THR A 237 -1.67 -24.66 9.09
C THR A 237 -2.28 -23.43 8.44
N GLY A 238 -2.96 -22.57 9.21
CA GLY A 238 -3.50 -21.29 8.71
C GLY A 238 -2.40 -20.37 8.16
N VAL A 239 -1.29 -20.23 8.90
CA VAL A 239 -0.10 -19.50 8.42
C VAL A 239 0.42 -20.08 7.11
N ALA A 240 0.59 -21.41 7.03
CA ALA A 240 1.09 -22.06 5.82
C ALA A 240 0.15 -21.83 4.62
N VAL A 241 -1.16 -22.02 4.79
CA VAL A 241 -2.16 -21.79 3.74
C VAL A 241 -2.11 -20.35 3.21
N VAL A 242 -2.10 -19.36 4.11
CA VAL A 242 -2.07 -17.94 3.71
C VAL A 242 -0.76 -17.58 3.01
N VAL A 243 0.38 -18.06 3.51
CA VAL A 243 1.69 -17.81 2.88
C VAL A 243 1.76 -18.47 1.51
N THR A 244 1.37 -19.74 1.39
CA THR A 244 1.37 -20.47 0.12
C THR A 244 0.45 -19.80 -0.89
N LEU A 245 -0.75 -19.39 -0.49
CA LEU A 245 -1.67 -18.65 -1.35
C LEU A 245 -1.05 -17.32 -1.82
N ALA A 246 -0.55 -16.50 -0.89
CA ALA A 246 0.05 -15.21 -1.20
C ALA A 246 1.24 -15.33 -2.16
N LEU A 247 2.18 -16.25 -1.88
CA LEU A 247 3.35 -16.48 -2.73
C LEU A 247 2.96 -17.05 -4.10
N GLY A 248 2.01 -17.99 -4.13
CA GLY A 248 1.51 -18.57 -5.36
C GLY A 248 0.91 -17.51 -6.29
N LEU A 249 0.05 -16.64 -5.75
CA LEU A 249 -0.56 -15.56 -6.54
C LEU A 249 0.47 -14.51 -7.00
N LEU A 250 1.41 -14.11 -6.13
CA LEU A 250 2.45 -13.14 -6.48
C LEU A 250 3.33 -13.60 -7.65
N VAL A 251 3.69 -14.89 -7.66
CA VAL A 251 4.63 -15.45 -8.63
C VAL A 251 3.91 -15.92 -9.90
N LEU A 252 2.75 -16.58 -9.77
CA LEU A 252 2.11 -17.27 -10.89
C LEU A 252 0.99 -16.47 -11.54
N ASP A 253 0.40 -15.47 -10.86
CA ASP A 253 -0.87 -14.89 -11.29
C ASP A 253 -0.93 -13.35 -11.29
N SER A 254 0.14 -12.69 -10.86
CA SER A 254 0.31 -11.24 -10.90
C SER A 254 0.19 -10.67 -12.32
N ARG A 255 -0.74 -9.72 -12.53
CA ARG A 255 -0.93 -9.03 -13.81
C ARG A 255 0.20 -8.08 -14.18
N ILE A 256 0.91 -7.49 -13.21
CA ILE A 256 2.10 -6.66 -13.46
C ILE A 256 3.37 -7.50 -13.68
N GLY A 257 3.26 -8.83 -13.59
CA GLY A 257 4.37 -9.76 -13.68
C GLY A 257 5.01 -10.08 -12.32
N ALA A 258 5.73 -11.20 -12.26
CA ALA A 258 6.35 -11.72 -11.04
C ALA A 258 7.55 -10.87 -10.57
N ILE A 259 8.32 -10.29 -11.50
CA ILE A 259 9.47 -9.46 -11.14
C ILE A 259 9.00 -8.21 -10.39
N GLU A 260 8.05 -7.47 -10.96
CA GLU A 260 7.55 -6.23 -10.36
C GLU A 260 6.83 -6.52 -9.03
N SER A 261 5.99 -7.57 -8.96
CA SER A 261 5.31 -7.96 -7.72
C SER A 261 6.27 -8.32 -6.58
N LEU A 262 7.32 -9.09 -6.86
CA LEU A 262 8.32 -9.48 -5.87
C LEU A 262 9.17 -8.27 -5.45
N CYS A 263 9.50 -7.36 -6.36
CA CYS A 263 10.18 -6.09 -6.02
C CYS A 263 9.32 -5.20 -5.11
N VAL A 264 8.01 -5.12 -5.36
CA VAL A 264 7.05 -4.40 -4.51
C VAL A 264 7.07 -4.98 -3.09
N ILE A 265 6.89 -6.29 -2.94
CA ILE A 265 6.85 -6.94 -1.62
C ILE A 265 8.22 -6.84 -0.92
N ALA A 266 9.33 -7.00 -1.64
CA ALA A 266 10.68 -6.79 -1.10
C ALA A 266 10.82 -5.37 -0.54
N THR A 267 10.38 -4.36 -1.28
CA THR A 267 10.41 -2.95 -0.88
C THR A 267 9.60 -2.70 0.41
N MET A 268 8.41 -3.28 0.53
CA MET A 268 7.59 -3.14 1.74
C MET A 268 8.25 -3.80 2.97
N PHE A 269 8.83 -5.00 2.81
CA PHE A 269 9.58 -5.64 3.90
C PHE A 269 10.87 -4.90 4.23
N ALA A 270 11.49 -4.23 3.25
CA ALA A 270 12.66 -3.41 3.48
C ALA A 270 12.32 -2.18 4.34
N GLY A 271 11.18 -1.52 4.11
CA GLY A 271 10.65 -0.49 5.01
C GLY A 271 10.41 -1.00 6.44
N THR A 272 9.95 -2.25 6.59
CA THR A 272 9.79 -2.93 7.89
C THR A 272 11.14 -3.13 8.58
N ALA A 273 12.15 -3.55 7.83
CA ALA A 273 13.50 -3.77 8.34
C ALA A 273 14.15 -2.45 8.78
N VAL A 274 13.98 -1.37 8.02
CA VAL A 274 14.44 -0.02 8.41
C VAL A 274 13.83 0.39 9.75
N ARG A 275 12.53 0.18 9.94
CA ARG A 275 11.87 0.42 11.24
C ARG A 275 12.46 -0.47 12.35
N GLY A 276 12.69 -1.75 12.05
CA GLY A 276 13.29 -2.71 12.98
C GLY A 276 14.69 -2.31 13.44
N ILE A 277 15.50 -1.71 12.57
CA ILE A 277 16.81 -1.15 12.92
C ILE A 277 16.65 0.04 13.87
N GLN A 278 15.72 0.96 13.56
CA GLN A 278 15.49 2.16 14.38
C GLN A 278 14.96 1.85 15.78
N ASP A 279 14.09 0.85 15.90
CA ASP A 279 13.56 0.41 17.18
C ASP A 279 14.55 -0.49 17.96
N GLY A 280 15.78 -0.71 17.45
CA GLY A 280 16.81 -1.54 18.10
C GLY A 280 16.55 -3.06 18.05
N ARG A 281 15.60 -3.51 17.23
CA ARG A 281 15.18 -4.92 17.14
C ARG A 281 16.03 -5.75 16.21
N LEU A 282 16.64 -5.10 15.21
CA LEU A 282 17.56 -5.70 14.26
C LEU A 282 18.95 -5.15 14.46
N ARG A 283 19.96 -5.99 14.25
CA ARG A 283 21.36 -5.55 14.20
C ARG A 283 21.52 -4.62 12.98
N PRO A 284 22.03 -3.40 13.15
CA PRO A 284 21.98 -2.36 12.11
C PRO A 284 22.75 -2.77 10.85
N TRP A 285 23.98 -3.25 10.98
CA TRP A 285 24.84 -3.55 9.82
C TRP A 285 24.32 -4.69 8.94
N PRO A 286 24.02 -5.90 9.45
CA PRO A 286 23.52 -6.97 8.60
C PRO A 286 22.15 -6.63 7.99
N ALA A 287 21.25 -6.02 8.75
CA ALA A 287 19.93 -5.64 8.25
C ALA A 287 20.03 -4.54 7.19
N ALA A 288 20.89 -3.54 7.37
CA ALA A 288 21.12 -2.49 6.38
C ALA A 288 21.71 -3.05 5.08
N ALA A 289 22.69 -3.97 5.17
CA ALA A 289 23.25 -4.63 3.98
C ALA A 289 22.17 -5.40 3.20
N MET A 290 21.33 -6.16 3.89
CA MET A 290 20.24 -6.92 3.26
C MET A 290 19.16 -6.03 2.64
N VAL A 291 18.88 -4.89 3.28
CA VAL A 291 17.94 -3.88 2.77
C VAL A 291 18.50 -3.15 1.56
N ALA A 292 19.80 -2.83 1.54
CA ALA A 292 20.47 -2.14 0.44
C ALA A 292 20.49 -2.97 -0.86
N VAL A 293 20.40 -4.30 -0.73
CA VAL A 293 20.30 -5.23 -1.86
C VAL A 293 18.95 -5.14 -2.59
N VAL A 294 17.88 -4.68 -1.92
CA VAL A 294 16.54 -4.56 -2.52
C VAL A 294 16.51 -3.56 -3.68
N PRO A 295 16.93 -2.28 -3.53
CA PRO A 295 16.99 -1.36 -4.65
C PRO A 295 17.99 -1.82 -5.71
N ALA A 296 19.08 -2.50 -5.35
CA ALA A 296 20.03 -3.02 -6.34
C ALA A 296 19.40 -4.11 -7.23
N PHE A 297 18.68 -5.07 -6.65
CA PHE A 297 17.96 -6.08 -7.43
C PHE A 297 16.82 -5.50 -8.24
N SER A 298 16.13 -4.49 -7.69
CA SER A 298 15.18 -3.73 -8.49
C SER A 298 15.91 -3.14 -9.68
N LEU A 299 16.90 -2.26 -9.52
CA LEU A 299 17.65 -1.66 -10.64
C LEU A 299 18.12 -2.67 -11.71
N VAL A 300 18.66 -3.82 -11.31
CA VAL A 300 19.09 -4.87 -12.24
C VAL A 300 17.91 -5.45 -13.03
N ALA A 301 16.75 -5.63 -12.41
CA ALA A 301 15.56 -6.14 -13.09
C ALA A 301 15.06 -5.21 -14.21
N GLY A 302 15.25 -3.90 -14.09
CA GLY A 302 14.88 -2.91 -15.13
C GLY A 302 15.90 -2.76 -16.26
N LEU A 303 17.06 -3.41 -16.13
CA LEU A 303 18.07 -3.51 -17.19
C LEU A 303 17.93 -4.80 -18.00
N ARG A 304 17.00 -5.69 -17.62
CA ARG A 304 16.81 -6.98 -18.31
C ARG A 304 15.82 -6.82 -19.45
N THR A 305 16.13 -7.45 -20.58
CA THR A 305 15.16 -7.61 -21.66
C THR A 305 13.98 -8.46 -21.16
N PRO A 306 12.73 -8.04 -21.39
CA PRO A 306 11.56 -8.80 -20.96
C PRO A 306 11.55 -10.15 -21.67
N THR A 307 11.22 -11.21 -20.93
CA THR A 307 11.00 -12.52 -21.52
C THR A 307 9.70 -12.51 -22.33
N ALA A 308 9.57 -13.40 -23.33
CA ALA A 308 8.38 -13.47 -24.20
C ALA A 308 7.06 -13.62 -23.41
N TRP A 309 7.09 -14.27 -22.24
CA TRP A 309 5.93 -14.39 -21.36
C TRP A 309 5.60 -13.10 -20.60
N ALA A 310 6.62 -12.30 -20.24
CA ALA A 310 6.42 -11.01 -19.59
C ALA A 310 5.69 -10.01 -20.52
N LEU A 311 5.98 -10.07 -21.83
CA LEU A 311 5.30 -9.24 -22.83
C LEU A 311 3.79 -9.51 -22.95
N ASN A 312 3.34 -10.73 -22.63
CA ASN A 312 1.91 -11.09 -22.66
C ASN A 312 1.15 -10.57 -21.42
N ALA A 313 1.84 -10.26 -20.32
CA ALA A 313 1.21 -9.75 -19.09
C ALA A 313 1.38 -8.24 -18.91
N ASN A 314 2.54 -7.69 -19.29
CA ASN A 314 2.80 -6.26 -19.29
C ASN A 314 3.41 -5.86 -20.65
N PRO A 315 2.68 -5.09 -21.50
CA PRO A 315 3.18 -4.69 -22.80
C PRO A 315 4.35 -3.71 -22.71
N ASN A 316 4.59 -3.11 -21.54
CA ASN A 316 5.70 -2.20 -21.30
C ASN A 316 6.81 -2.93 -20.51
N PRO A 317 7.98 -3.17 -21.11
CA PRO A 317 9.14 -3.72 -20.42
C PRO A 317 9.52 -2.89 -19.20
N LEU A 318 10.04 -3.52 -18.15
CA LEU A 318 10.77 -2.77 -17.12
C LEU A 318 12.01 -2.14 -17.79
N GLY A 319 12.17 -0.82 -17.67
CA GLY A 319 13.24 -0.07 -18.31
C GLY A 319 14.03 0.83 -17.37
N LEU A 320 14.81 1.74 -17.97
CA LEU A 320 15.57 2.76 -17.25
C LEU A 320 14.67 3.71 -16.46
N ASP A 321 13.51 4.04 -17.01
CA ASP A 321 12.43 4.80 -16.39
C ASP A 321 11.98 4.22 -15.05
N TRP A 322 11.75 2.91 -15.01
CA TRP A 322 11.37 2.19 -13.82
C TRP A 322 12.52 2.15 -12.80
N SER A 323 13.73 1.87 -13.27
CA SER A 323 14.93 1.82 -12.41
C SER A 323 15.20 3.17 -11.75
N ALA A 324 15.13 4.26 -12.51
CA ALA A 324 15.28 5.61 -12.02
C ALA A 324 14.18 5.97 -11.00
N ALA A 325 12.94 5.60 -11.28
CA ALA A 325 11.80 5.81 -10.39
C ALA A 325 11.96 5.10 -9.04
N VAL A 326 12.36 3.82 -9.06
CA VAL A 326 12.59 3.04 -7.83
C VAL A 326 13.76 3.62 -7.02
N ALA A 327 14.88 3.95 -7.67
CA ALA A 327 16.01 4.60 -6.99
C ALA A 327 15.59 5.93 -6.35
N ALA A 328 14.89 6.78 -7.09
CA ALA A 328 14.39 8.05 -6.57
C ALA A 328 13.42 7.86 -5.38
N ALA A 329 12.56 6.84 -5.42
CA ALA A 329 11.65 6.53 -4.32
C ALA A 329 12.41 6.16 -3.03
N TRP A 330 13.46 5.34 -3.17
CA TRP A 330 14.37 4.97 -2.08
C TRP A 330 15.11 6.18 -1.52
N LEU A 331 15.69 7.02 -2.38
CA LEU A 331 16.37 8.25 -1.97
C LEU A 331 15.41 9.20 -1.24
N THR A 332 14.19 9.35 -1.74
CA THR A 332 13.15 10.18 -1.12
C THR A 332 12.79 9.66 0.26
N PHE A 333 12.60 8.35 0.41
CA PHE A 333 12.31 7.73 1.70
C PHE A 333 13.46 7.91 2.70
N LEU A 334 14.70 7.71 2.27
CA LEU A 334 15.89 7.90 3.10
C LEU A 334 16.08 9.37 3.49
N ALA A 335 15.80 10.31 2.58
CA ALA A 335 15.80 11.74 2.89
C ALA A 335 14.72 12.09 3.94
N GLY A 336 13.50 11.58 3.77
CA GLY A 336 12.43 11.72 4.76
C GLY A 336 12.81 11.12 6.12
N LEU A 337 13.49 9.97 6.10
CA LEU A 337 14.01 9.31 7.29
C LEU A 337 15.08 10.15 7.99
N ALA A 338 15.99 10.77 7.25
CA ALA A 338 17.02 11.66 7.78
C ALA A 338 16.37 12.92 8.41
N LEU A 339 15.31 13.44 7.79
CA LEU A 339 14.57 14.61 8.24
C LEU A 339 13.47 14.30 9.26
N ARG A 340 13.35 13.06 9.75
CA ARG A 340 12.23 12.59 10.60
C ARG A 340 11.96 13.40 11.88
N ASN A 341 12.99 14.06 12.40
CA ASN A 341 12.93 14.88 13.62
C ASN A 341 12.70 16.37 13.33
N ARG A 342 12.56 16.76 12.06
CA ARG A 342 12.31 18.15 11.64
C ARG A 342 10.79 18.37 11.48
N PRO A 343 10.29 19.60 11.73
CA PRO A 343 8.92 19.94 11.41
C PRO A 343 8.69 19.86 9.90
N MET A 344 7.55 19.31 9.50
CA MET A 344 7.20 19.11 8.09
C MET A 344 6.19 20.17 7.63
N PRO A 345 6.24 20.59 6.34
CA PRO A 345 5.28 21.55 5.81
C PRO A 345 3.83 21.08 6.01
N ARG A 346 2.99 21.94 6.57
CA ARG A 346 1.59 21.60 6.91
C ARG A 346 0.79 21.12 5.71
N VAL A 347 1.03 21.72 4.54
CA VAL A 347 0.36 21.34 3.29
C VAL A 347 0.70 19.91 2.88
N LEU A 348 1.97 19.50 2.96
CA LEU A 348 2.40 18.13 2.63
C LEU A 348 1.86 17.11 3.65
N VAL A 349 1.84 17.46 4.94
CA VAL A 349 1.25 16.59 5.97
C VAL A 349 -0.27 16.44 5.74
N TRP A 350 -0.93 17.52 5.30
CA TRP A 350 -2.35 17.51 4.99
C TRP A 350 -2.66 16.70 3.72
N SER A 351 -1.88 16.84 2.65
CA SER A 351 -2.04 15.99 1.46
C SER A 351 -1.81 14.52 1.82
N GLY A 352 -0.89 14.24 2.76
CA GLY A 352 -0.69 12.91 3.36
C GLY A 352 -1.90 12.34 4.09
N LEU A 353 -2.65 13.19 4.81
CA LEU A 353 -3.87 12.81 5.51
C LEU A 353 -4.96 12.32 4.56
N VAL A 354 -5.13 13.04 3.45
CA VAL A 354 -6.14 12.76 2.43
C VAL A 354 -5.62 11.87 1.30
N SER A 355 -4.37 11.40 1.39
CA SER A 355 -3.64 10.75 0.29
C SER A 355 -4.35 9.51 -0.26
N TYR A 356 -5.09 8.80 0.59
CA TYR A 356 -5.83 7.61 0.18
C TYR A 356 -7.01 7.98 -0.73
N SER A 357 -7.82 8.95 -0.34
CA SER A 357 -8.88 9.49 -1.20
C SER A 357 -8.32 10.14 -2.47
N VAL A 358 -7.22 10.90 -2.40
CA VAL A 358 -6.55 11.45 -3.59
C VAL A 358 -6.19 10.31 -4.56
N TYR A 359 -5.56 9.27 -4.04
CA TYR A 359 -5.14 8.12 -4.83
C TYR A 359 -6.32 7.38 -5.48
N LEU A 360 -7.43 7.16 -4.77
CA LEU A 360 -8.57 6.43 -5.34
C LEU A 360 -9.43 7.25 -6.31
N LEU A 361 -9.62 8.54 -6.04
CA LEU A 361 -10.59 9.35 -6.77
C LEU A 361 -10.00 10.05 -8.00
N HIS A 362 -8.68 10.27 -8.05
CA HIS A 362 -8.09 11.03 -9.15
C HIS A 362 -8.35 10.46 -10.54
N PRO A 363 -8.34 9.14 -10.82
CA PRO A 363 -8.59 8.65 -12.18
C PRO A 363 -10.00 9.00 -12.64
N LEU A 364 -10.97 8.96 -11.72
CA LEU A 364 -12.38 9.26 -11.99
C LEU A 364 -12.59 10.76 -12.23
N VAL A 365 -11.90 11.61 -11.46
CA VAL A 365 -11.92 13.06 -11.66
C VAL A 365 -11.26 13.44 -12.98
N ILE A 366 -10.12 12.83 -13.31
CA ILE A 366 -9.42 13.04 -14.58
C ILE A 366 -10.33 12.66 -15.75
N GLN A 367 -10.97 11.49 -15.71
CA GLN A 367 -11.90 11.07 -16.76
C GLN A 367 -13.10 12.00 -16.90
N ALA A 368 -13.69 12.45 -15.79
CA ALA A 368 -14.81 13.39 -15.80
C ALA A 368 -14.42 14.73 -16.44
N ILE A 369 -13.27 15.28 -16.06
CA ILE A 369 -12.76 16.53 -16.62
C ILE A 369 -12.44 16.36 -18.10
N TRP A 370 -11.83 15.24 -18.48
CA TRP A 370 -11.51 14.96 -19.87
C TRP A 370 -12.76 14.79 -20.74
N ALA A 371 -13.82 14.15 -20.21
CA ALA A 371 -15.11 14.02 -20.87
C ALA A 371 -15.79 15.39 -21.08
N VAL A 372 -15.76 16.27 -20.08
CA VAL A 372 -16.32 17.63 -20.16
C VAL A 372 -15.47 18.54 -21.07
N GLY A 373 -14.15 18.39 -21.02
CA GLY A 373 -13.19 19.17 -21.81
C GLY A 373 -13.12 18.81 -23.29
N GLY A 374 -13.99 17.92 -23.79
CA GLY A 374 -14.11 17.59 -25.21
C GLY A 374 -13.17 16.49 -25.71
N ARG A 375 -12.50 15.74 -24.82
CA ARG A 375 -11.56 14.63 -25.11
C ARG A 375 -10.33 14.95 -25.99
N ASP A 376 -10.27 16.12 -26.63
CA ASP A 376 -9.14 16.63 -27.43
C ASP A 376 -8.31 17.69 -26.69
N THR A 377 -8.20 17.57 -25.37
CA THR A 377 -7.50 18.57 -24.53
C THR A 377 -6.03 18.79 -24.91
N GLY A 378 -5.38 17.84 -25.59
CA GLY A 378 -4.01 17.97 -26.08
C GLY A 378 -3.84 19.05 -27.17
N ASN A 379 -4.85 19.27 -28.01
CA ASN A 379 -4.80 20.26 -29.10
C ASN A 379 -5.20 21.67 -28.66
N LEU A 380 -5.62 21.84 -27.41
CA LEU A 380 -5.99 23.15 -26.87
C LEU A 380 -4.76 24.06 -26.71
N PRO A 381 -4.93 25.39 -26.77
CA PRO A 381 -3.87 26.33 -26.43
C PRO A 381 -3.31 26.07 -25.03
N GLY A 382 -2.00 26.28 -24.85
CA GLY A 382 -1.31 25.98 -23.58
C GLY A 382 -1.92 26.68 -22.35
N SER A 383 -2.46 27.90 -22.51
CA SER A 383 -3.16 28.62 -21.45
C SER A 383 -4.45 27.92 -21.00
N VAL A 384 -5.19 27.35 -21.94
CA VAL A 384 -6.43 26.59 -21.68
C VAL A 384 -6.08 25.25 -21.00
N ARG A 385 -5.01 24.59 -21.44
CA ARG A 385 -4.48 23.36 -20.81
C ARG A 385 -4.06 23.63 -19.36
N LEU A 386 -3.41 24.76 -19.09
CA LEU A 386 -3.04 25.17 -17.73
C LEU A 386 -4.27 25.42 -16.84
N LEU A 387 -5.30 26.09 -17.38
CA LEU A 387 -6.56 26.30 -16.65
C LEU A 387 -7.23 24.97 -16.30
N TRP A 388 -7.33 24.04 -17.25
CA TRP A 388 -7.83 22.68 -16.98
C TRP A 388 -6.97 21.94 -15.96
N GLY A 389 -5.66 22.16 -15.95
CA GLY A 389 -4.77 21.68 -14.88
C GLY A 389 -5.19 22.20 -13.51
N VAL A 390 -5.41 23.51 -13.36
CA VAL A 390 -5.87 24.09 -12.09
C VAL A 390 -7.23 23.50 -11.67
N VAL A 391 -8.18 23.38 -12.60
CA VAL A 391 -9.49 22.76 -12.33
C VAL A 391 -9.35 21.29 -11.90
N LEU A 392 -8.48 20.52 -12.55
CA LEU A 392 -8.20 19.13 -12.20
C LEU A 392 -7.64 18.99 -10.80
N TRP A 393 -6.56 19.70 -10.49
CA TRP A 393 -5.91 19.60 -9.19
C TRP A 393 -6.82 20.06 -8.05
N THR A 394 -7.54 21.17 -8.25
CA THR A 394 -8.50 21.67 -7.25
C THR A 394 -9.65 20.68 -7.04
N THR A 395 -10.20 20.08 -8.10
CA THR A 395 -11.28 19.09 -8.01
C THR A 395 -10.81 17.79 -7.34
N VAL A 396 -9.61 17.30 -7.66
CA VAL A 396 -9.02 16.12 -7.02
C VAL A 396 -8.83 16.37 -5.51
N LEU A 397 -8.24 17.50 -5.13
CA LEU A 397 -8.01 17.81 -3.72
C LEU A 397 -9.32 18.08 -2.96
N ALA A 398 -10.29 18.75 -3.57
CA ALA A 398 -11.58 19.03 -2.97
C ALA A 398 -12.38 17.73 -2.75
N SER A 399 -12.51 16.89 -3.78
CA SER A 399 -13.21 15.60 -3.69
C SER A 399 -12.54 14.68 -2.66
N ALA A 400 -11.20 14.64 -2.62
CA ALA A 400 -10.46 13.88 -1.62
C ALA A 400 -10.65 14.42 -0.19
N ALA A 401 -10.69 15.73 -0.01
CA ALA A 401 -10.96 16.34 1.30
C ALA A 401 -12.37 16.01 1.80
N LEU A 402 -13.37 16.03 0.91
CA LEU A 402 -14.75 15.66 1.22
C LEU A 402 -14.86 14.17 1.59
N ALA A 403 -14.30 13.28 0.77
CA ALA A 403 -14.29 11.84 1.03
C ALA A 403 -13.55 11.53 2.34
N HIS A 404 -12.41 12.18 2.60
CA HIS A 404 -11.70 11.99 3.86
C HIS A 404 -12.52 12.47 5.07
N ARG A 405 -13.21 13.61 4.97
CA ARG A 405 -14.00 14.19 6.07
C ARG A 405 -15.26 13.38 6.37
N TYR A 406 -15.99 12.97 5.34
CA TYR A 406 -17.33 12.39 5.48
C TYR A 406 -17.37 10.87 5.39
N VAL A 407 -16.35 10.23 4.81
CA VAL A 407 -16.31 8.77 4.63
C VAL A 407 -15.19 8.17 5.47
N GLU A 408 -13.93 8.54 5.21
CA GLU A 408 -12.79 7.90 5.86
C GLU A 408 -12.76 8.14 7.38
N ARG A 409 -12.85 9.41 7.81
CA ARG A 409 -12.74 9.77 9.24
C ARG A 409 -13.85 9.14 10.07
N PRO A 410 -15.14 9.19 9.69
CA PRO A 410 -16.21 8.54 10.44
C PRO A 410 -16.04 7.03 10.50
N ALA A 411 -15.71 6.37 9.37
CA ALA A 411 -15.51 4.93 9.34
C ALA A 411 -14.36 4.48 10.24
N GLN A 412 -13.21 5.18 10.20
CA GLN A 412 -12.09 4.87 11.08
C GLN A 412 -12.40 5.14 12.56
N ARG A 413 -13.19 6.18 12.88
CA ARG A 413 -13.66 6.43 14.25
C ARG A 413 -14.55 5.29 14.74
N PHE A 414 -15.45 4.81 13.89
CA PHE A 414 -16.31 3.67 14.18
C PHE A 414 -15.50 2.40 14.42
N GLY A 415 -14.55 2.07 13.54
CA GLY A 415 -13.62 0.95 13.72
C GLY A 415 -12.84 1.00 15.04
N ARG A 416 -12.36 2.20 15.44
CA ARG A 416 -11.68 2.38 16.73
C ARG A 416 -12.61 2.13 17.93
N ARG A 417 -13.87 2.56 17.86
CA ARG A 417 -14.87 2.31 18.92
C ARG A 417 -15.16 0.82 19.08
N LEU A 418 -15.25 0.08 17.97
CA LEU A 418 -15.46 -1.38 17.98
C LEU A 418 -14.31 -2.14 18.66
N THR A 419 -13.06 -1.71 18.44
CA THR A 419 -11.90 -2.33 19.10
C THR A 419 -11.75 -1.90 20.56
N ALA A 420 -12.09 -0.65 20.90
CA ALA A 420 -11.94 -0.13 22.27
C ALA A 420 -12.89 -0.80 23.27
N ARG A 421 -14.15 -1.04 22.89
CA ARG A 421 -15.16 -1.69 23.75
C ARG A 421 -14.82 -3.13 24.13
N ARG A 422 -13.93 -3.79 23.38
CA ARG A 422 -13.52 -5.18 23.67
C ARG A 422 -12.34 -5.26 24.64
N ARG A 423 -11.46 -4.26 24.65
CA ARG A 423 -10.36 -4.20 25.64
C ARG A 423 -10.84 -4.08 27.08
N THR A 424 -12.08 -3.64 27.30
CA THR A 424 -12.72 -3.57 28.61
C THR A 424 -13.51 -4.83 28.98
N GLY A 425 -13.59 -5.84 28.10
CA GLY A 425 -14.41 -7.04 28.32
C GLY A 425 -13.76 -8.37 27.95
N ASP A 426 -12.48 -8.40 27.59
CA ASP A 426 -11.80 -9.61 27.11
C ASP A 426 -10.42 -9.79 27.79
N ASP A 427 -10.41 -10.53 28.89
CA ASP A 427 -9.22 -11.19 29.48
C ASP A 427 -8.83 -12.46 28.69
N GLY A 428 -9.44 -12.72 27.52
CA GLY A 428 -9.23 -13.93 26.73
C GLY A 428 -8.31 -13.74 25.53
N VAL A 429 -7.21 -14.49 25.49
CA VAL A 429 -6.29 -14.66 24.36
C VAL A 429 -5.31 -13.49 24.10
N ARG A 430 -4.39 -13.31 25.05
CA ARG A 430 -3.04 -12.83 24.72
C ARG A 430 -2.27 -13.98 24.06
N VAL A 431 -1.73 -13.77 22.87
CA VAL A 431 -0.77 -14.72 22.28
C VAL A 431 0.47 -14.68 23.19
N PRO A 432 0.87 -15.81 23.83
CA PRO A 432 2.06 -15.81 24.67
C PRO A 432 3.29 -15.49 23.82
N ALA A 433 4.19 -14.69 24.41
CA ALA A 433 5.42 -14.18 23.81
C ALA A 433 6.35 -15.28 23.29
#